data_AF-A0A7Y5LDI8-F1
#
_entry.id   AF-A0A7Y5LDI8-F1
#
_cell.length_a   1.000
_cell.length_b   1.000
_cell.length_c   1.000
_cell.angle_alpha   90.00
_cell.angle_beta   90.00
_cell.angle_gamma   90.00
#
_symmetry.space_group_name_H-M   'P 1'
#
loop_
_entity.id
_entity.type
_entity.pdbx_description
1 polymer ?
#
loop_
_entity_poly.entity_id
_entity_poly.type
_entity_poly.pdbx_seq_one_letter_code
_entity_poly.pdbx_strand_id
1 'polypeptide(L)'
;MNTLISFDLHADMGFFKKLDVNESLYLTYNMLHKPALLGILGAILGYRGFEKNSVWPEYYEKLKDLPISIEPLEDHHEKGNFTKSVIAYNNSVGYASQEAGGNLIVKEQTLVSPAFRCYVLLNESDDHKRLANYLSACNAEYVPYLGKNEFTAWWENPKQHDFHEFTYDQDFLIR
;
A
#
# COMPACT_ATOMS: atom_id res chain seq x y z
N MET A 1 11.55 23.87 4.14
CA MET A 1 10.28 24.15 3.45
C MET A 1 9.61 22.81 3.18
N ASN A 2 8.29 22.71 3.36
CA ASN A 2 7.62 21.44 3.09
C ASN A 2 7.41 21.25 1.58
N THR A 3 7.46 20.00 1.12
CA THR A 3 7.29 19.63 -0.29
C THR A 3 6.19 18.61 -0.41
N LEU A 4 5.19 18.85 -1.27
CA LEU A 4 4.15 17.87 -1.57
C LEU A 4 4.49 17.14 -2.86
N ILE A 5 4.62 15.82 -2.79
CA ILE A 5 4.87 14.96 -3.96
C ILE A 5 3.69 14.01 -4.11
N SER A 6 3.20 13.82 -5.34
CA SER A 6 2.35 12.68 -5.71
C SER A 6 3.08 11.70 -6.59
N PHE A 7 2.65 10.45 -6.59
CA PHE A 7 3.04 9.42 -7.55
C PHE A 7 1.88 8.43 -7.76
N ASP A 8 1.86 7.80 -8.92
CA ASP A 8 0.84 6.84 -9.31
C ASP A 8 1.38 5.43 -9.06
N LEU A 9 0.81 4.73 -8.08
CA LEU A 9 1.20 3.40 -7.63
C LEU A 9 0.22 2.35 -8.16
N HIS A 10 0.72 1.30 -8.81
CA HIS A 10 -0.12 0.27 -9.42
C HIS A 10 0.50 -1.13 -9.34
N ALA A 11 -0.33 -2.15 -9.52
CA ALA A 11 0.08 -3.56 -9.69
C ALA A 11 -0.98 -4.33 -10.49
N ASP A 12 -0.62 -5.49 -11.04
CA ASP A 12 -1.57 -6.36 -11.75
C ASP A 12 -2.60 -6.99 -10.82
N MET A 13 -2.18 -7.29 -9.59
CA MET A 13 -3.02 -7.80 -8.52
C MET A 13 -2.68 -7.12 -7.19
N GLY A 14 -3.59 -7.18 -6.22
CA GLY A 14 -3.33 -6.71 -4.86
C GLY A 14 -4.18 -7.43 -3.82
N PHE A 15 -3.66 -7.53 -2.60
CA PHE A 15 -4.37 -8.20 -1.51
C PHE A 15 -4.09 -7.57 -0.15
N PHE A 16 -4.98 -6.68 0.27
CA PHE A 16 -4.98 -6.06 1.59
C PHE A 16 -5.91 -6.86 2.50
N LYS A 17 -5.38 -7.92 3.13
CA LYS A 17 -6.17 -8.88 3.91
C LYS A 17 -7.08 -8.19 4.92
N LYS A 18 -8.38 -8.51 4.86
CA LYS A 18 -9.33 -8.21 5.95
C LYS A 18 -9.09 -9.20 7.10
N LEU A 19 -9.22 -8.72 8.34
CA LEU A 19 -9.09 -9.55 9.53
C LEU A 19 -10.35 -10.41 9.82
N ASP A 20 -11.23 -10.57 8.83
CA ASP A 20 -12.48 -11.32 8.96
C ASP A 20 -12.21 -12.83 9.08
N VAL A 21 -13.02 -13.52 9.90
CA VAL A 21 -12.93 -14.97 10.17
C VAL A 21 -13.75 -15.75 9.14
N ASN A 22 -13.59 -15.45 7.85
CA ASN A 22 -14.20 -16.27 6.80
C ASN A 22 -13.33 -17.51 6.57
N GLU A 23 -13.74 -18.64 7.16
CA GLU A 23 -12.97 -19.90 7.13
C GLU A 23 -12.73 -20.45 5.73
N SER A 24 -13.55 -20.07 4.73
CA SER A 24 -13.50 -20.62 3.37
C SER A 24 -12.97 -19.68 2.28
N LEU A 25 -12.87 -18.37 2.56
CA LEU A 25 -12.43 -17.36 1.59
C LEU A 25 -11.82 -16.16 2.31
N TYR A 26 -10.54 -15.88 2.06
CA TYR A 26 -9.92 -14.65 2.52
C TYR A 26 -10.35 -13.45 1.66
N LEU A 27 -10.74 -12.37 2.32
CA LEU A 27 -11.20 -11.15 1.65
C LEU A 27 -10.12 -10.07 1.66
N THR A 28 -10.12 -9.22 0.63
CA THR A 28 -9.28 -8.02 0.55
C THR A 28 -10.11 -6.76 0.81
N TYR A 29 -9.51 -5.76 1.45
CA TYR A 29 -10.00 -4.39 1.40
C TYR A 29 -9.96 -3.87 -0.03
N ASN A 30 -10.85 -2.91 -0.27
CA ASN A 30 -11.01 -2.23 -1.56
C ASN A 30 -10.13 -0.97 -1.68
N MET A 31 -9.30 -0.69 -0.68
CA MET A 31 -8.47 0.51 -0.60
C MET A 31 -7.08 0.15 -0.11
N LEU A 32 -6.09 0.90 -0.58
CA LEU A 32 -4.77 0.97 0.05
C LEU A 32 -4.91 1.77 1.34
N HIS A 33 -4.57 1.17 2.49
CA HIS A 33 -4.63 1.83 3.80
C HIS A 33 -3.25 2.35 4.24
N LYS A 34 -3.24 3.36 5.13
CA LYS A 34 -2.01 4.03 5.60
C LYS A 34 -0.87 3.07 5.97
N PRO A 35 -1.06 2.02 6.80
CA PRO A 35 0.03 1.11 7.15
C PRO A 35 0.68 0.39 5.97
N ALA A 36 -0.09 0.09 4.91
CA ALA A 36 0.44 -0.55 3.70
C ALA A 36 1.26 0.44 2.89
N LEU A 37 0.77 1.67 2.69
CA LEU A 37 1.55 2.70 2.00
C LEU A 37 2.83 3.01 2.75
N LEU A 38 2.81 3.13 4.08
CA LEU A 38 4.02 3.31 4.87
C LEU A 38 5.00 2.13 4.72
N GLY A 39 4.50 0.90 4.62
CA GLY A 39 5.32 -0.28 4.35
C GLY A 39 5.98 -0.23 2.97
N ILE A 40 5.26 0.23 1.95
CA ILE A 40 5.77 0.44 0.59
C ILE A 40 6.85 1.51 0.58
N LEU A 41 6.62 2.66 1.23
CA LEU A 41 7.62 3.73 1.37
C LEU A 41 8.85 3.25 2.18
N GLY A 42 8.63 2.41 3.20
CA GLY A 42 9.69 1.73 3.94
C GLY A 42 10.53 0.82 3.07
N ALA A 43 9.91 0.01 2.21
CA ALA A 43 10.60 -0.84 1.25
C ALA A 43 11.44 -0.03 0.26
N ILE A 44 10.90 1.09 -0.23
CA ILE A 44 11.62 2.04 -1.08
C ILE A 44 12.88 2.55 -0.38
N LEU A 45 12.80 2.91 0.90
CA LEU A 45 13.91 3.44 1.71
C LEU A 45 14.85 2.38 2.29
N GLY A 46 14.50 1.09 2.19
CA GLY A 46 15.27 -0.02 2.75
C GLY A 46 15.05 -0.27 4.25
N TYR A 47 13.94 0.22 4.81
CA TYR A 47 13.58 -0.03 6.20
C TYR A 47 13.00 -1.42 6.40
N ARG A 48 13.30 -2.01 7.55
CA ARG A 48 12.86 -3.36 7.90
C ARG A 48 11.36 -3.42 8.17
N GLY A 49 10.78 -4.53 7.72
CA GLY A 49 9.40 -4.92 7.97
C GLY A 49 9.20 -5.55 9.35
N PHE A 50 8.10 -6.29 9.49
CA PHE A 50 7.79 -7.03 10.71
C PHE A 50 8.75 -8.22 10.88
N GLU A 51 9.53 -8.24 11.97
CA GLU A 51 10.44 -9.34 12.30
C GLU A 51 9.98 -10.14 13.54
N LYS A 52 9.26 -9.50 14.48
CA LYS A 52 8.92 -10.10 15.77
C LYS A 52 7.61 -9.57 16.34
N ASN A 53 6.85 -10.47 16.98
CA ASN A 53 5.67 -10.12 17.76
C ASN A 53 5.98 -9.05 18.83
N SER A 54 5.02 -8.13 19.04
CA SER A 54 5.09 -7.05 20.03
C SER A 54 6.19 -6.01 19.81
N VAL A 55 6.87 -6.02 18.66
CA VAL A 55 7.83 -4.98 18.25
C VAL A 55 7.30 -4.34 16.97
N TRP A 56 7.25 -3.00 16.95
CA TRP A 56 6.86 -2.28 15.74
C TRP A 56 7.94 -2.42 14.67
N PRO A 57 7.55 -2.60 13.39
CA PRO A 57 8.49 -2.57 12.27
C PRO A 57 9.28 -1.26 12.21
N GLU A 58 10.52 -1.30 11.72
CA GLU A 58 11.37 -0.11 11.57
C GLU A 58 10.70 0.95 10.69
N TYR A 59 10.09 0.55 9.57
CA TYR A 59 9.40 1.50 8.68
C TYR A 59 8.28 2.25 9.41
N TYR A 60 7.59 1.58 10.33
CA TYR A 60 6.45 2.16 11.03
C TYR A 60 6.93 3.20 12.03
N GLU A 61 7.95 2.88 12.84
CA GLU A 61 8.51 3.84 13.80
C GLU A 61 9.05 5.10 13.11
N LYS A 62 9.66 4.95 11.93
CA LYS A 62 10.22 6.07 11.16
C LYS A 62 9.18 6.90 10.42
N LEU A 63 8.11 6.28 9.91
CA LEU A 63 7.17 6.92 8.97
C LEU A 63 5.74 7.10 9.51
N LYS A 64 5.42 6.67 10.73
CA LYS A 64 4.05 6.77 11.30
C LYS A 64 3.46 8.19 11.27
N ASP A 65 4.31 9.19 11.46
CA ASP A 65 3.92 10.61 11.50
C ASP A 65 3.96 11.29 10.12
N LEU A 66 4.38 10.58 9.07
CA LEU A 66 4.37 11.10 7.70
C LEU A 66 2.92 11.40 7.28
N PRO A 67 2.59 12.66 6.93
CA PRO A 67 1.29 12.99 6.38
C PRO A 67 1.19 12.43 4.95
N ILE A 68 0.16 11.63 4.72
CA ILE A 68 -0.09 10.99 3.43
C ILE A 68 -1.56 11.12 3.05
N SER A 69 -1.84 11.13 1.76
CA SER A 69 -3.18 10.99 1.20
C SER A 69 -3.16 9.93 0.10
N ILE A 70 -4.31 9.28 -0.11
CA ILE A 70 -4.47 8.17 -1.04
C ILE A 70 -5.80 8.36 -1.74
N GLU A 71 -5.78 8.39 -3.07
CA GLU A 71 -6.98 8.33 -3.89
C GLU A 71 -6.86 7.20 -4.91
N PRO A 72 -7.96 6.50 -5.22
CA PRO A 72 -7.93 5.51 -6.28
C PRO A 72 -7.80 6.23 -7.65
N LEU A 73 -7.02 5.67 -8.57
CA LEU A 73 -6.83 6.29 -9.88
C LEU A 73 -8.05 6.04 -10.78
N GLU A 74 -8.50 7.11 -11.45
CA GLU A 74 -9.58 7.03 -12.44
C GLU A 74 -9.27 5.97 -13.51
N ASP A 75 -10.32 5.42 -14.13
CA ASP A 75 -10.26 4.30 -15.10
C ASP A 75 -9.84 2.94 -14.52
N HIS A 76 -9.36 2.86 -13.26
CA HIS A 76 -9.08 1.59 -12.58
C HIS A 76 -10.20 1.12 -11.65
N HIS A 77 -11.22 1.95 -11.41
CA HIS A 77 -12.29 1.66 -10.48
C HIS A 77 -13.65 2.15 -10.95
N GLU A 78 -14.70 1.52 -10.43
CA GLU A 78 -16.06 2.03 -10.52
C GLU A 78 -16.44 2.72 -9.19
N LYS A 79 -16.41 4.06 -9.16
CA LYS A 79 -16.75 4.85 -7.95
C LYS A 79 -15.95 4.41 -6.71
N GLY A 80 -14.65 4.23 -6.87
CA GLY A 80 -13.75 3.71 -5.84
C GLY A 80 -13.79 2.19 -5.64
N ASN A 81 -14.57 1.43 -6.41
CA ASN A 81 -14.60 -0.03 -6.35
C ASN A 81 -13.74 -0.67 -7.44
N PHE A 82 -12.68 -1.36 -7.01
CA PHE A 82 -11.87 -2.16 -7.92
C PHE A 82 -12.53 -3.50 -8.21
N THR A 83 -12.32 -3.97 -9.44
CA THR A 83 -12.63 -5.35 -9.85
C THR A 83 -11.90 -6.33 -8.94
N LYS A 84 -12.58 -7.42 -8.59
CA LYS A 84 -12.03 -8.47 -7.73
C LYS A 84 -12.13 -9.82 -8.39
N SER A 85 -11.12 -10.66 -8.19
CA SER A 85 -11.10 -12.04 -8.67
C SER A 85 -10.85 -12.98 -7.49
N VAL A 86 -11.38 -14.21 -7.57
CA VAL A 86 -11.08 -15.25 -6.59
C VAL A 86 -10.00 -16.15 -7.18
N ILE A 87 -8.88 -16.27 -6.48
CA ILE A 87 -7.81 -17.21 -6.81
C ILE A 87 -7.79 -18.33 -5.77
N ALA A 88 -7.46 -19.54 -6.22
CA ALA A 88 -7.38 -20.73 -5.39
C ALA A 88 -6.07 -21.47 -5.68
N TYR A 89 -5.33 -21.83 -4.65
CA TYR A 89 -4.07 -22.55 -4.76
C TYR A 89 -3.86 -23.47 -3.55
N ASN A 90 -2.98 -24.45 -3.76
CA ASN A 90 -2.60 -25.41 -2.74
C ASN A 90 -1.33 -24.95 -2.05
N ASN A 91 -1.36 -24.80 -0.74
CA ASN A 91 -0.19 -24.59 0.09
C ASN A 91 0.22 -25.93 0.72
N SER A 92 1.23 -26.55 0.12
CA SER A 92 1.76 -27.86 0.51
C SER A 92 2.90 -27.79 1.53
N VAL A 93 3.14 -26.64 2.17
CA VAL A 93 4.12 -26.58 3.26
C VAL A 93 3.57 -27.38 4.44
N GLY A 94 4.17 -28.53 4.73
CA GLY A 94 3.59 -29.59 5.58
C GLY A 94 3.26 -29.23 7.04
N TYR A 95 3.52 -27.99 7.47
CA TYR A 95 3.09 -27.46 8.77
C TYR A 95 1.81 -26.59 8.68
N ALA A 96 1.31 -26.29 7.48
CA ALA A 96 0.18 -25.38 7.24
C ALA A 96 -1.21 -26.03 7.38
N SER A 97 -1.30 -27.36 7.49
CA SER A 97 -2.57 -28.07 7.67
C SER A 97 -2.40 -29.30 8.57
N GLN A 98 -3.35 -29.51 9.47
CA GLN A 98 -3.49 -30.78 10.23
C GLN A 98 -4.42 -31.78 9.53
N GLU A 99 -4.90 -31.47 8.32
CA GLU A 99 -5.72 -32.37 7.53
C GLU A 99 -4.89 -33.52 6.94
N ALA A 100 -5.55 -34.66 6.69
CA ALA A 100 -4.91 -35.83 6.10
C ALA A 100 -4.35 -35.49 4.70
N GLY A 101 -3.02 -35.45 4.58
CA GLY A 101 -2.30 -35.06 3.36
C GLY A 101 -1.49 -33.77 3.49
N GLY A 102 -1.64 -33.01 4.59
CA GLY A 102 -0.77 -31.86 4.92
C GLY A 102 -0.83 -30.69 3.93
N ASN A 103 -1.91 -30.60 3.15
CA ASN A 103 -2.11 -29.57 2.14
C ASN A 103 -3.23 -28.61 2.56
N LEU A 104 -2.95 -27.31 2.60
CA LEU A 104 -3.95 -26.27 2.86
C LEU A 104 -4.45 -25.69 1.53
N ILE A 105 -5.73 -25.85 1.23
CA ILE A 105 -6.35 -25.19 0.07
C ILE A 105 -6.67 -23.75 0.46
N VAL A 106 -5.95 -22.79 -0.09
CA VAL A 106 -6.21 -21.37 0.12
C VAL A 106 -7.09 -20.83 -0.99
N LYS A 107 -8.16 -20.14 -0.62
CA LYS A 107 -8.99 -19.35 -1.52
C LYS A 107 -8.99 -17.90 -1.06
N GLU A 108 -8.71 -16.98 -1.97
CA GLU A 108 -8.65 -15.56 -1.63
C GLU A 108 -9.19 -14.69 -2.75
N GLN A 109 -9.84 -13.62 -2.34
CA GLN A 109 -10.32 -12.56 -3.22
C GLN A 109 -9.23 -11.49 -3.33
N THR A 110 -8.74 -11.25 -4.54
CA THR A 110 -7.72 -10.23 -4.86
C THR A 110 -8.33 -9.08 -5.64
N LEU A 111 -7.69 -7.91 -5.58
CA LEU A 111 -7.97 -6.79 -6.49
C LEU A 111 -7.32 -7.09 -7.84
N VAL A 112 -7.98 -6.69 -8.93
CA VAL A 112 -7.47 -6.78 -10.31
C VAL A 112 -7.06 -5.38 -10.78
N SER A 113 -5.82 -5.25 -11.23
CA SER A 113 -5.21 -4.01 -11.71
C SER A 113 -5.40 -2.79 -10.78
N PRO A 114 -5.26 -2.92 -9.43
CA PRO A 114 -5.44 -1.78 -8.54
C PRO A 114 -4.40 -0.69 -8.80
N ALA A 115 -4.84 0.56 -8.79
CA ALA A 115 -3.99 1.73 -8.96
C ALA A 115 -4.45 2.88 -8.06
N PHE A 116 -3.49 3.60 -7.49
CA PHE A 116 -3.70 4.65 -6.50
C PHE A 116 -2.76 5.82 -6.76
N ARG A 117 -3.27 7.05 -6.67
CA ARG A 117 -2.41 8.23 -6.53
C ARG A 117 -2.14 8.45 -5.05
N CYS A 118 -0.86 8.42 -4.72
CA CYS A 118 -0.37 8.59 -3.35
C CYS A 118 0.27 9.96 -3.23
N TYR A 119 -0.09 10.71 -2.19
CA TYR A 119 0.51 12.00 -1.86
C TYR A 119 1.30 11.88 -0.57
N VAL A 120 2.48 12.48 -0.53
CA VAL A 120 3.36 12.54 0.64
C VAL A 120 3.78 13.98 0.90
N LEU A 121 3.57 14.45 2.14
CA LEU A 121 4.03 15.77 2.57
C LEU A 121 5.38 15.64 3.27
N LEU A 122 6.42 16.07 2.57
CA LEU A 122 7.81 15.93 2.97
C LEU A 122 8.30 17.20 3.66
N ASN A 123 9.23 17.05 4.61
CA ASN A 123 9.85 18.13 5.36
C ASN A 123 11.37 18.09 5.11
N GLU A 124 12.14 18.87 5.87
CA GLU A 124 13.59 19.00 5.67
C GLU A 124 14.45 17.88 6.27
N SER A 125 13.85 16.84 6.86
CA SER A 125 14.60 15.71 7.41
C SER A 125 15.32 14.91 6.33
N ASP A 126 16.42 14.26 6.70
CA ASP A 126 17.23 13.45 5.78
C ASP A 126 16.43 12.29 5.18
N ASP A 127 15.59 11.63 6.00
CA ASP A 127 14.71 10.55 5.55
C ASP A 127 13.72 11.04 4.48
N HIS A 128 13.14 12.23 4.65
CA HIS A 128 12.19 12.80 3.70
C HIS A 128 12.88 13.27 2.41
N LYS A 129 14.09 13.85 2.50
CA LYS A 129 14.91 14.20 1.32
C LYS A 129 15.29 12.97 0.52
N ARG A 130 15.70 11.89 1.21
CA ARG A 130 15.99 10.61 0.56
C ARG A 130 14.74 10.05 -0.12
N LEU A 131 13.59 10.09 0.54
CA LEU A 131 12.34 9.62 -0.04
C LEU A 131 11.95 10.41 -1.30
N ALA A 132 12.06 11.74 -1.27
CA ALA A 132 11.79 12.58 -2.45
C ALA A 132 12.64 12.17 -3.66
N ASN A 133 13.94 11.93 -3.44
CA ASN A 133 14.87 11.52 -4.49
C ASN A 133 14.52 10.13 -5.04
N TYR A 134 14.17 9.18 -4.17
CA TYR A 134 13.86 7.80 -4.57
C TYR A 134 12.55 7.73 -5.36
N LEU A 135 11.52 8.44 -4.90
CA LEU A 135 10.25 8.53 -5.62
C LEU A 135 10.43 9.15 -7.01
N SER A 136 11.19 10.24 -7.10
CA SER A 136 11.44 10.95 -8.36
C SER A 136 12.28 10.14 -9.35
N ALA A 137 13.21 9.32 -8.84
CA ALA A 137 14.09 8.49 -9.65
C ALA A 137 13.55 7.07 -9.90
N CYS A 138 12.35 6.75 -9.39
CA CYS A 138 11.79 5.39 -9.42
C CYS A 138 12.73 4.31 -8.84
N ASN A 139 13.47 4.66 -7.77
CA ASN A 139 14.42 3.76 -7.10
C ASN A 139 13.83 3.15 -5.83
N ALA A 140 14.19 1.90 -5.54
CA ALA A 140 13.84 1.22 -4.30
C ALA A 140 14.98 0.29 -3.83
N GLU A 141 15.19 0.21 -2.52
CA GLU A 141 16.11 -0.76 -1.90
C GLU A 141 15.52 -2.18 -1.85
N TYR A 142 14.21 -2.28 -1.57
CA TYR A 142 13.46 -3.52 -1.63
C TYR A 142 12.31 -3.40 -2.64
N VAL A 143 12.00 -4.49 -3.35
CA VAL A 143 10.89 -4.54 -4.30
C VAL A 143 9.56 -4.32 -3.57
N PRO A 144 8.84 -3.21 -3.83
CA PRO A 144 7.56 -2.96 -3.19
C PRO A 144 6.45 -3.87 -3.75
N TYR A 145 5.39 -4.05 -2.97
CA TYR A 145 4.27 -4.91 -3.34
C TYR A 145 2.95 -4.52 -2.68
N LEU A 146 1.82 -4.86 -3.30
CA LEU A 146 0.47 -4.58 -2.79
C LEU A 146 -0.05 -5.74 -1.93
N GLY A 147 0.41 -5.76 -0.68
CA GLY A 147 -0.06 -6.65 0.38
C GLY A 147 0.62 -8.02 0.43
N LYS A 148 0.85 -8.67 -0.71
CA LYS A 148 1.67 -9.89 -0.81
C LYS A 148 2.87 -9.67 -1.72
N ASN A 149 3.99 -10.32 -1.42
CA ASN A 149 5.25 -10.21 -2.19
C ASN A 149 5.12 -10.63 -3.67
N GLU A 150 4.16 -11.49 -3.99
CA GLU A 150 3.84 -11.93 -5.36
C GLU A 150 3.20 -10.81 -6.20
N PHE A 151 2.62 -9.80 -5.54
CA PHE A 151 1.89 -8.70 -6.15
C PHE A 151 2.78 -7.46 -6.21
N THR A 152 3.87 -7.59 -6.97
CA THR A 152 4.86 -6.52 -7.17
C THR A 152 4.18 -5.22 -7.59
N ALA A 153 4.57 -4.13 -6.93
CA ALA A 153 4.03 -2.81 -7.17
C ALA A 153 5.06 -1.95 -7.89
N TRP A 154 4.57 -1.14 -8.82
CA TRP A 154 5.33 -0.16 -9.58
C TRP A 154 4.76 1.22 -9.34
N TRP A 155 5.58 2.25 -9.52
CA TRP A 155 5.08 3.61 -9.52
C TRP A 155 5.69 4.47 -10.61
N GLU A 156 4.91 5.46 -11.01
CA GLU A 156 5.24 6.39 -12.08
C GLU A 156 4.69 7.79 -11.79
N ASN A 157 4.93 8.71 -12.72
CA ASN A 157 4.45 10.09 -12.69
C ASN A 157 4.71 10.85 -11.38
N PRO A 158 5.93 10.80 -10.80
CA PRO A 158 6.24 11.61 -9.64
C PRO A 158 6.10 13.09 -9.98
N LYS A 159 5.28 13.80 -9.19
CA LYS A 159 4.96 15.21 -9.43
C LYS A 159 5.02 15.99 -8.13
N GLN A 160 5.75 17.11 -8.14
CA GLN A 160 5.70 18.10 -7.08
C GLN A 160 4.49 19.02 -7.27
N HIS A 161 3.84 19.38 -6.18
CA HIS A 161 2.66 20.25 -6.17
C HIS A 161 2.88 21.49 -5.31
N ASP A 162 2.33 22.60 -5.77
CA ASP A 162 2.08 23.74 -4.91
C ASP A 162 0.89 23.45 -4.01
N PHE A 163 0.96 23.88 -2.76
CA PHE A 163 -0.11 23.71 -1.79
C PHE A 163 -0.17 24.92 -0.86
N HIS A 164 -1.32 25.09 -0.23
CA HIS A 164 -1.55 26.07 0.82
C HIS A 164 -2.25 25.39 1.97
N GLU A 165 -2.10 25.93 3.17
CA GLU A 165 -2.88 25.46 4.31
C GLU A 165 -4.35 25.74 4.07
N PHE A 166 -5.18 24.76 4.38
CA PHE A 166 -6.62 24.92 4.29
C PHE A 166 -7.10 25.89 5.38
N THR A 167 -7.80 26.95 4.96
CA THR A 167 -8.46 27.89 5.86
C THR A 167 -9.98 27.80 5.66
N TYR A 168 -10.75 27.98 6.74
CA TYR A 168 -12.21 27.83 6.75
C TYR A 168 -12.95 29.13 6.38
N ASP A 169 -12.27 30.04 5.67
CA ASP A 169 -12.70 31.42 5.46
C ASP A 169 -13.82 31.55 4.41
N GLN A 170 -14.26 30.43 3.84
CA GLN A 170 -15.22 30.35 2.74
C GLN A 170 -16.33 29.35 3.08
N ASP A 171 -17.57 29.66 2.71
CA ASP A 171 -18.69 28.73 2.85
C ASP A 171 -18.56 27.60 1.83
N PHE A 172 -18.40 26.36 2.30
CA PHE A 172 -18.33 25.19 1.43
C PHE A 172 -19.73 24.66 1.16
N LEU A 173 -20.15 24.68 -0.10
CA LEU A 173 -21.34 23.96 -0.56
C LEU A 173 -20.96 22.50 -0.85
N ILE A 174 -21.52 21.57 -0.08
CA ILE A 174 -21.55 20.16 -0.46
C ILE A 174 -22.50 20.06 -1.66
N ARG A 175 -21.94 19.87 -2.86
CA ARG A 175 -22.71 19.64 -4.09
C ARG A 175 -22.99 18.16 -4.28
#